data_AF-A0A2A5JE29-F1
#
_entry.id   AF-A0A2A5JE29-F1
#
_cell.length_a   1.000
_cell.length_b   1.000
_cell.length_c   1.000
_cell.angle_alpha   90.00
_cell.angle_beta   90.00
_cell.angle_gamma   90.00
#
_symmetry.space_group_name_H-M   'P 1'
#
loop_
_entity.id
_entity.type
_entity.pdbx_description
1 polymer ?
#
loop_
_entity_poly.entity_id
_entity_poly.type
_entity_poly.pdbx_seq_one_letter_code
_entity_poly.pdbx_strand_id
1 'polypeptide(L)'
;MTYRLQIVEANGADDTFYHFGGADFSTEAEARKELNSLPEFKSTVDIPNRYIVDLLAGDGDILADREISAQTVESLLGETIADMREEAKLVSS
;
A
#
# COMPACT_ATOMS: atom_id res chain seq x y z
N MET A 1 -0.31 -20.59 -6.29
CA MET A 1 -1.09 -19.53 -5.62
C MET A 1 -0.09 -18.45 -5.26
N THR A 2 -0.33 -17.22 -5.69
CA THR A 2 0.60 -16.09 -5.48
C THR A 2 -0.01 -15.18 -4.42
N TYR A 3 0.81 -14.55 -3.60
CA TYR A 3 0.39 -13.57 -2.62
C TYR A 3 1.01 -12.23 -2.99
N ARG A 4 0.31 -11.13 -2.73
CA ARG A 4 0.80 -9.81 -3.12
C ARG A 4 0.72 -8.85 -1.95
N LEU A 5 1.79 -8.11 -1.72
CA LEU A 5 1.71 -6.87 -0.95
C LEU A 5 1.42 -5.73 -1.92
N GLN A 6 0.38 -4.96 -1.67
CA GLN A 6 0.00 -3.83 -2.49
C GLN A 6 -0.05 -2.56 -1.65
N ILE A 7 0.59 -1.50 -2.12
CA ILE A 7 0.55 -0.19 -1.47
C ILE A 7 -0.57 0.62 -2.09
N VAL A 8 -1.49 1.07 -1.24
CA VAL A 8 -2.65 1.88 -1.60
C VAL A 8 -2.66 3.16 -0.78
N GLU A 9 -2.92 4.28 -1.43
CA GLU A 9 -3.38 5.49 -0.74
C GLU A 9 -4.90 5.51 -0.72
N ALA A 10 -5.48 5.60 0.48
CA ALA A 10 -6.87 5.97 0.69
C ALA A 10 -6.93 7.48 0.94
N ASN A 11 -7.31 8.25 -0.08
CA ASN A 11 -7.52 9.69 0.04
C ASN A 11 -8.94 9.95 0.54
N GLY A 12 -9.06 10.32 1.81
CA GLY A 12 -10.32 10.64 2.48
C GLY A 12 -10.92 11.99 2.08
N ALA A 13 -10.26 12.78 1.21
CA ALA A 13 -10.81 14.04 0.72
C ALA A 13 -11.66 13.89 -0.55
N ASP A 14 -11.43 12.87 -1.37
CA ASP A 14 -12.05 12.71 -2.69
C ASP A 14 -12.49 11.26 -3.00
N ASP A 15 -12.55 10.38 -2.00
CA ASP A 15 -12.85 8.94 -2.14
C ASP A 15 -12.00 8.22 -3.21
N THR A 16 -10.83 8.78 -3.56
CA THR A 16 -9.95 8.23 -4.58
C THR A 16 -8.93 7.28 -3.96
N PHE A 17 -8.75 6.13 -4.60
CA PHE A 17 -7.73 5.15 -4.25
C PHE A 17 -6.61 5.18 -5.28
N TYR A 18 -5.37 5.40 -4.83
CA TYR A 18 -4.20 5.28 -5.69
C TYR A 18 -3.46 3.99 -5.39
N HIS A 19 -3.18 3.21 -6.42
CA HIS A 19 -2.34 2.01 -6.33
C HIS A 19 -0.91 2.37 -6.74
N PHE A 20 0.01 2.41 -5.78
CA PHE A 20 1.38 2.85 -6.06
C PHE A 20 2.32 1.73 -6.46
N GLY A 21 2.00 0.49 -6.12
CA GLY A 21 2.84 -0.63 -6.47
C GLY A 21 2.65 -1.81 -5.53
N GLY A 22 3.56 -2.77 -5.63
CA GLY A 22 3.51 -3.96 -4.80
C GLY A 22 4.61 -4.95 -5.12
N ALA A 23 4.66 -6.00 -4.30
CA ALA A 23 5.58 -7.12 -4.47
C ALA A 23 4.81 -8.43 -4.41
N ASP A 24 5.16 -9.36 -5.29
CA ASP A 24 4.59 -10.70 -5.33
C ASP A 24 5.45 -11.71 -4.56
N PHE A 25 4.80 -12.65 -3.89
CA PHE A 25 5.40 -13.66 -3.03
C PHE A 25 4.84 -15.04 -3.38
N SER A 26 5.68 -16.06 -3.21
CA SER A 26 5.29 -17.45 -3.49
C SER A 26 4.49 -18.08 -2.34
N THR A 27 4.60 -17.55 -1.13
CA THR A 27 3.92 -18.07 0.07
C THR A 27 3.31 -16.94 0.92
N GLU A 28 2.21 -17.26 1.61
CA GLU A 28 1.57 -16.32 2.55
C GLU A 28 2.53 -15.94 3.68
N ALA A 29 3.31 -16.92 4.18
CA ALA A 29 4.20 -16.72 5.32
C ALA A 29 5.31 -15.70 5.01
N GLU A 30 5.87 -15.72 3.79
CA GLU A 30 6.85 -14.73 3.36
C GLU A 30 6.23 -13.34 3.22
N ALA A 31 5.08 -13.25 2.54
CA ALA A 31 4.38 -11.98 2.35
C ALA A 31 3.95 -11.37 3.70
N ARG A 32 3.44 -12.19 4.62
CA ARG A 32 3.04 -11.78 5.98
C ARG A 32 4.24 -11.39 6.83
N LYS A 33 5.37 -12.07 6.69
CA LYS A 33 6.62 -11.68 7.37
C LYS A 33 7.09 -10.32 6.88
N GLU A 34 7.05 -10.07 5.57
CA GLU A 34 7.42 -8.78 5.00
C GLU A 34 6.46 -7.68 5.43
N LEU A 35 5.15 -7.91 5.37
CA LEU A 35 4.16 -6.97 5.89
C LEU A 35 4.44 -6.61 7.35
N ASN A 36 4.79 -7.59 8.19
CA ASN A 36 5.09 -7.41 9.61
C ASN A 36 6.46 -6.77 9.89
N SER A 37 7.36 -6.69 8.91
CA SER A 37 8.63 -5.98 9.06
C SER A 37 8.46 -4.47 8.89
N LEU A 38 7.37 -4.03 8.23
CA LEU A 38 7.09 -2.63 7.98
C LEU A 38 6.73 -1.87 9.27
N PRO A 39 7.20 -0.62 9.42
CA PRO A 39 6.86 0.20 10.57
C PRO A 39 5.36 0.52 10.56
N GLU A 40 4.67 0.11 11.62
CA GLU A 40 3.25 0.43 11.81
C GLU A 40 3.09 1.93 12.11
N PHE A 41 2.20 2.58 11.37
CA PHE A 41 1.84 3.97 11.59
C PHE A 41 0.40 4.06 12.07
N LYS A 42 0.21 4.51 13.32
CA LYS A 42 -1.12 4.82 13.86
C LYS A 42 -1.25 6.32 14.02
N SER A 43 -1.98 6.95 13.12
CA SER A 43 -2.34 8.34 13.32
C SER A 43 -3.38 8.45 14.45
N THR A 44 -3.14 9.35 15.41
CA THR A 44 -4.13 9.72 16.45
C THR A 44 -4.99 10.90 16.04
N VAL A 45 -4.72 11.46 14.86
CA VAL A 45 -5.45 12.57 14.25
C VAL A 45 -5.98 12.12 12.89
N ASP A 46 -7.15 12.63 12.54
CA ASP A 46 -7.75 12.36 11.24
C ASP A 46 -6.88 13.01 10.15
N ILE A 47 -6.11 12.19 9.43
CA ILE A 47 -5.26 12.65 8.33
C ILE A 47 -5.99 12.40 7.01
N PRO A 48 -5.94 13.35 6.07
CA PRO A 48 -6.71 13.25 4.83
C PRO A 48 -6.26 12.05 3.98
N ASN A 49 -4.98 11.68 4.02
CA ASN A 49 -4.44 10.58 3.22
C ASN A 49 -3.86 9.51 4.13
N ARG A 50 -4.36 8.29 4.00
CA ARG A 50 -3.84 7.11 4.72
C ARG A 50 -3.17 6.18 3.72
N TYR A 51 -2.06 5.59 4.12
CA TYR A 51 -1.29 4.67 3.28
C TYR A 51 -1.33 3.29 3.87
N ILE A 52 -1.82 2.33 3.09
CA ILE A 52 -2.12 0.98 3.54
C ILE A 52 -1.31 0.03 2.67
N VAL A 53 -0.68 -0.96 3.30
CA VAL A 53 -0.12 -2.11 2.61
C VAL A 53 -1.06 -3.29 2.83
N ASP A 54 -1.73 -3.71 1.76
CA ASP A 54 -2.64 -4.85 1.76
C ASP A 54 -1.88 -6.13 1.39
N LEU A 55 -2.03 -7.17 2.19
CA LEU A 55 -1.69 -8.54 1.82
C LEU A 55 -2.89 -9.19 1.13
N LEU A 56 -2.77 -9.40 -0.18
CA LEU A 56 -3.76 -10.02 -1.03
C LEU A 56 -3.42 -11.50 -1.26
N ALA A 57 -4.43 -12.35 -1.18
CA ALA A 57 -4.39 -13.70 -1.73
C ALA A 57 -4.46 -13.66 -3.27
N GLY A 58 -4.16 -14.79 -3.92
CA GLY A 58 -4.09 -14.87 -5.38
C GLY A 58 -5.44 -14.71 -6.10
N ASP A 59 -6.54 -14.75 -5.37
CA ASP A 59 -7.91 -14.46 -5.82
C ASP A 59 -8.33 -13.00 -5.55
N GLY A 60 -7.49 -12.21 -4.91
CA GLY A 60 -7.73 -10.81 -4.57
C GLY A 60 -8.29 -10.58 -3.16
N ASP A 61 -8.51 -11.62 -2.36
CA ASP A 61 -8.98 -11.46 -0.99
C ASP A 61 -7.91 -10.79 -0.11
N ILE A 62 -8.30 -9.76 0.65
CA ILE A 62 -7.43 -9.12 1.65
C ILE A 62 -7.32 -10.04 2.86
N LEU A 63 -6.11 -10.52 3.14
CA LEU A 63 -5.79 -11.40 4.27
C LEU A 63 -5.26 -10.65 5.50
N ALA A 64 -4.70 -9.46 5.29
CA ALA A 64 -4.24 -8.54 6.32
C ALA A 64 -3.92 -7.19 5.68
N ASP A 65 -3.92 -6.16 6.50
CA ASP A 65 -3.49 -4.81 6.15
C ASP A 65 -2.52 -4.26 7.19
N ARG A 66 -1.72 -3.28 6.79
CA ARG A 66 -0.93 -2.47 7.71
C ARG A 66 -0.89 -1.04 7.23
N GLU A 67 -1.27 -0.12 8.09
CA GLU A 67 -1.09 1.30 7.86
C GLU A 67 0.39 1.68 8.07
N ILE A 68 0.93 2.43 7.12
CA ILE A 68 2.30 2.94 7.10
C ILE A 68 2.31 4.45 6.86
N SER A 69 3.44 5.10 7.14
CA SER A 69 3.57 6.54 6.90
C SER A 69 3.86 6.83 5.41
N ALA A 70 3.57 8.05 4.96
CA ALA A 70 3.98 8.52 3.62
C ALA A 70 5.49 8.35 3.39
N GLN A 71 6.31 8.67 4.40
CA GLN A 71 7.77 8.52 4.34
C GLN A 71 8.20 7.06 4.14
N THR A 72 7.46 6.12 4.74
CA THR A 72 7.69 4.69 4.53
C THR A 72 7.38 4.30 3.09
N VAL A 73 6.29 4.78 2.51
CA VAL A 73 5.94 4.53 1.11
C VAL A 73 7.04 5.03 0.18
N GLU A 74 7.46 6.29 0.33
CA GLU A 74 8.52 6.90 -0.49
C GLU A 74 9.85 6.16 -0.34
N SER A 75 10.19 5.71 0.87
CA SER A 75 11.39 4.91 1.10
C SER A 75 11.33 3.51 0.47
N LEU A 76 10.14 2.90 0.38
CA LEU A 76 9.96 1.57 -0.21
C LEU A 76 10.00 1.62 -1.74
N LEU A 77 9.41 2.66 -2.33
CA LEU A 77 9.24 2.79 -3.77
C LEU A 77 10.33 3.64 -4.43
N GLY A 78 11.08 4.43 -3.67
CA GLY A 78 12.18 5.25 -4.17
C GLY A 78 11.72 6.52 -4.92
N GLU A 79 10.44 6.89 -4.78
CA GLU A 79 9.79 7.99 -5.48
C GLU A 79 8.97 8.84 -4.50
N THR A 80 8.57 10.05 -4.90
CA THR A 80 7.71 10.90 -4.06
C THR A 80 6.24 10.54 -4.24
N ILE A 81 5.40 10.75 -3.22
CA ILE A 81 3.94 10.53 -3.34
C ILE A 81 3.32 11.36 -4.48
N ALA A 82 3.83 12.57 -4.71
CA ALA A 82 3.33 13.44 -5.76
C ALA A 82 3.54 12.82 -7.15
N ASP A 83 4.73 12.27 -7.42
CA ASP A 83 5.06 11.64 -8.69
C ASP A 83 4.23 10.37 -8.89
N MET A 84 4.15 9.51 -7.87
CA MET A 84 3.36 8.27 -7.91
C MET A 84 1.87 8.52 -8.18
N ARG A 85 1.28 9.61 -7.66
CA ARG A 85 -0.11 9.98 -7.95
C ARG A 85 -0.31 10.36 -9.40
N GLU A 86 0.62 11.09 -9.99
CA GLU A 86 0.52 11.47 -11.40
C GLU A 86 0.62 10.23 -12.31
N GLU A 87 1.50 9.28 -11.97
CA GLU A 87 1.58 8.00 -12.67
C GLU A 87 0.31 7.16 -12.53
N ALA A 88 -0.22 7.01 -11.32
CA ALA A 88 -1.41 6.21 -11.05
C ALA A 88 -2.67 6.74 -11.79
N LYS A 89 -2.78 8.07 -11.99
CA LYS A 89 -3.85 8.68 -12.78
C LYS A 89 -3.77 8.31 -14.27
N LEU A 90 -2.56 8.19 -14.81
CA LEU A 90 -2.35 7.85 -16.22
C LEU A 90 -2.77 6.42 -16.55
N VAL A 91 -2.67 5.48 -15.59
CA VAL A 91 -3.08 4.08 -15.77
C VAL A 91 -4.61 3.90 -15.74
N SER A 92 -5.33 4.92 -15.23
CA SER A 92 -6.81 4.91 -15.11
C SER A 92 -7.53 5.61 -16.28
N SER A 93 -6.79 6.05 -17.31
CA SER A 93 -7.26 6.74 -18.52
C SER A 93 -7.25 5.82 -19.74
#